data_AF-W2T9A7-F1
#
_entry.id   AF-W2T9A7-F1
#
_cell.length_a   1.000
_cell.length_b   1.000
_cell.length_c   1.000
_cell.angle_alpha   90.00
_cell.angle_beta   90.00
_cell.angle_gamma   90.00
#
_symmetry.space_group_name_H-M   'P 1'
#
loop_
_entity.id
_entity.type
_entity.pdbx_description
1 polymer ?
#
loop_
_entity_poly.entity_id
_entity_poly.type
_entity_poly.pdbx_seq_one_letter_code
_entity_poly.pdbx_strand_id
1 'polypeptide(L)'
;MLSPELSWFAVLQSRNLGRRVPNQGKPPVLPPSRKVLYHVVHVPWQSPDDVKELLWRRHAYNNAVISLREVFRQEIRQAEAAGRGLEAMKEEEDAEFNRLIAENDRINREKAKARDIREQTEWKNTQREILSEIEEALQKQQKMAIEASEEVRAAISRSSNFVDKTNLEAKIIEALENPTVYDFAIDRQGNKYYDPKPVKYQEGVPTRQKGRLFDRTLGVTQKTAGEEDEGEKVATKVPFIDAVVCGRSWGNSSIPA
;
A
#
# COMPACT_ATOMS: atom_id res chain seq x y z
N MET A 1 -32.52 34.54 -1.40
CA MET A 1 -32.31 35.27 -0.14
C MET A 1 -33.23 34.68 0.91
N LEU A 2 -32.68 34.44 2.11
CA LEU A 2 -33.26 33.70 3.22
C LEU A 2 -34.60 34.27 3.72
N SER A 3 -35.49 33.39 4.18
CA SER A 3 -36.38 33.67 5.30
C SER A 3 -36.66 32.36 6.06
N PRO A 4 -36.02 32.13 7.22
CA PRO A 4 -36.28 30.98 8.08
C PRO A 4 -37.43 31.34 9.04
N GLU A 5 -38.67 31.34 8.55
CA GLU A 5 -39.87 31.75 9.33
C GLU A 5 -40.86 30.59 9.53
N LEU A 6 -40.38 29.35 9.63
CA LEU A 6 -41.26 28.19 9.86
C LEU A 6 -40.65 27.14 10.80
N SER A 7 -40.06 27.57 11.92
CA SER A 7 -39.56 26.60 12.92
C SER A 7 -39.63 27.07 14.39
N TRP A 8 -40.35 28.14 14.71
CA TRP A 8 -40.35 28.71 16.06
C TRP A 8 -41.67 28.57 16.85
N PHE A 9 -42.68 27.89 16.29
CA PHE A 9 -43.99 27.74 16.96
C PHE A 9 -44.42 26.30 17.27
N ALA A 10 -43.57 25.30 17.00
CA ALA A 10 -43.87 23.89 17.31
C ALA A 10 -43.12 23.34 18.54
N VAL A 11 -42.57 24.19 19.41
CA VAL A 11 -42.28 23.79 20.80
C VAL A 11 -43.59 23.95 21.57
N LEU A 12 -44.50 23.02 21.29
CA LEU A 12 -45.74 22.85 22.04
C LEU A 12 -45.34 22.72 23.51
N GLN A 13 -45.66 23.76 24.26
CA GLN A 13 -45.43 23.88 25.69
C GLN A 13 -45.96 22.62 26.35
N SER A 14 -45.08 21.68 26.69
CA SER A 14 -45.36 20.68 27.70
C SER A 14 -45.58 21.47 28.97
N ARG A 15 -46.85 21.75 29.28
CA ARG A 15 -47.26 22.28 30.57
C ARG A 15 -46.87 21.19 31.56
N ASN A 16 -45.65 21.31 32.10
CA ASN A 16 -45.15 20.55 33.21
C ASN A 16 -46.03 20.89 34.42
N LEU A 17 -47.23 20.32 34.46
CA LEU A 17 -48.06 20.14 35.64
C LEU A 17 -47.44 19.03 36.50
N GLY A 18 -46.11 19.01 36.61
CA GLY A 18 -45.38 18.16 37.52
C GLY A 18 -45.77 18.59 38.93
N ARG A 19 -46.42 17.69 39.67
CA ARG A 19 -46.66 17.89 41.09
C ARG A 19 -45.29 18.00 41.75
N ARG A 20 -44.89 19.21 42.17
CA ARG A 20 -43.69 19.38 42.99
C ARG A 20 -43.87 18.53 44.24
N VAL A 21 -42.86 17.73 44.57
CA VAL A 21 -42.86 16.97 45.82
C VAL A 21 -43.00 17.99 46.95
N PRO A 22 -44.00 17.85 47.85
CA PRO A 22 -44.14 18.78 48.95
C PRO A 22 -42.87 18.76 49.79
N ASN A 23 -42.46 19.92 50.30
CA ASN A 23 -41.29 20.01 51.17
C ASN A 23 -41.47 19.03 52.32
N GLN A 24 -40.49 18.12 52.49
CA GLN A 24 -40.50 17.16 53.59
C GLN A 24 -40.54 17.94 54.90
N GLY A 25 -41.53 17.64 55.74
CA GLY A 25 -41.68 18.27 57.05
C GLY A 25 -40.50 17.98 57.96
N LYS A 26 -40.51 18.55 59.17
CA LYS A 26 -39.47 18.24 60.17
C LYS A 26 -39.53 16.75 60.52
N PRO A 27 -38.40 16.03 60.51
CA PRO A 27 -38.37 14.62 60.87
C PRO A 27 -38.81 14.44 62.35
N PRO A 28 -39.46 13.30 62.71
CA PRO A 28 -39.98 13.05 64.07
C PRO A 28 -38.94 13.10 65.19
N VAL A 29 -37.66 12.98 64.84
CA VAL A 29 -36.51 12.98 65.77
C VAL A 29 -36.26 14.37 66.38
N LEU A 30 -36.71 15.44 65.73
CA LEU A 30 -36.47 16.80 66.22
C LEU A 30 -37.58 17.24 67.19
N PRO A 31 -37.24 17.80 68.36
CA PRO A 31 -38.25 18.33 69.26
C PRO A 31 -38.98 19.50 68.59
N PRO A 32 -40.28 19.71 68.89
CA PRO A 32 -41.01 20.86 68.43
C PRO A 32 -40.36 22.16 68.93
N SER A 33 -40.52 23.25 68.19
CA SER A 33 -39.95 24.54 68.61
C SER A 33 -40.63 25.06 69.87
N ARG A 34 -39.90 25.83 70.67
CA ARG A 34 -40.42 26.47 71.91
C ARG A 34 -41.70 27.29 71.67
N LYS A 35 -41.86 27.88 70.48
CA LYS A 35 -43.06 28.61 70.07
C LYS A 35 -44.25 27.70 69.82
N VAL A 36 -44.05 26.52 69.25
CA VAL A 36 -45.12 25.56 68.92
C VAL A 36 -45.53 24.73 70.15
N LEU A 37 -44.58 24.43 71.04
CA LEU A 37 -44.80 23.64 72.26
C LEU A 37 -46.00 24.10 73.12
N TYR A 38 -46.23 25.42 73.18
CA TYR A 38 -47.30 26.02 73.98
C TYR A 38 -48.39 26.68 73.14
N HIS A 39 -48.33 26.56 71.80
CA HIS A 39 -49.30 27.17 70.92
C HIS A 39 -50.50 26.24 70.71
N VAL A 40 -51.65 26.62 71.26
CA VAL A 40 -52.93 25.95 70.99
C VAL A 40 -53.56 26.58 69.77
N VAL A 41 -53.91 25.75 68.77
CA VAL A 41 -54.63 26.20 67.59
C VAL A 41 -56.10 26.41 67.98
N HIS A 42 -56.52 27.67 68.05
CA HIS A 42 -57.92 28.02 68.24
C HIS A 42 -58.63 28.02 66.90
N VAL A 43 -59.45 27.01 66.67
CA VAL A 43 -60.30 26.94 65.48
C VAL A 43 -61.43 27.96 65.64
N PRO A 44 -61.69 28.83 64.65
CA PRO A 44 -62.80 29.76 64.73
C PRO A 44 -64.12 28.99 64.82
N TRP A 45 -65.05 29.48 65.66
CA TRP A 45 -66.39 28.92 65.74
C TRP A 45 -67.12 29.13 64.41
N GLN A 46 -67.72 28.06 63.89
CA GLN A 46 -68.52 28.07 62.66
C GLN A 46 -69.97 27.78 63.00
N SER A 47 -70.88 28.35 62.23
CA SER A 47 -72.31 28.06 62.41
C SER A 47 -72.59 26.58 62.10
N PRO A 48 -73.50 25.92 62.83
CA PRO A 48 -73.81 24.50 62.62
C PRO A 48 -74.41 24.22 61.23
N ASP A 49 -75.15 25.19 60.68
CA ASP A 49 -75.78 25.07 59.36
C ASP A 49 -74.73 25.09 58.23
N ASP A 50 -73.75 25.99 58.30
CA ASP A 50 -72.65 26.06 57.33
C ASP A 50 -71.82 24.78 57.33
N VAL A 51 -71.53 24.24 58.51
CA VAL A 51 -70.77 22.99 58.66
C VAL A 51 -71.53 21.81 58.04
N LYS A 52 -72.84 21.72 58.28
CA LYS A 52 -73.69 20.66 57.72
C LYS A 52 -73.72 20.74 56.19
N GLU A 53 -73.88 21.93 55.63
CA GLU A 53 -73.87 22.14 54.19
C GLU A 53 -72.51 21.81 53.58
N LEU A 54 -71.41 22.27 54.20
CA LEU A 54 -70.06 22.03 53.71
C LEU A 54 -69.72 20.53 53.69
N LEU A 55 -70.11 19.80 54.74
CA LEU A 55 -69.94 18.35 54.80
C LEU A 55 -70.74 17.64 53.70
N TRP A 56 -71.99 18.05 53.46
CA TRP A 56 -72.81 17.48 52.40
C TRP A 56 -72.23 17.77 51.01
N ARG A 57 -71.85 19.03 50.72
CA ARG A 57 -71.21 19.42 49.45
C ARG A 57 -69.91 18.66 49.22
N ARG A 58 -69.08 18.53 50.25
CA ARG A 58 -67.83 17.75 50.19
C ARG A 58 -68.10 16.28 49.86
N HIS A 59 -69.09 15.68 50.50
CA HIS A 59 -69.48 14.29 50.24
C HIS A 59 -69.98 14.11 48.81
N ALA A 60 -70.91 14.97 48.35
CA ALA A 60 -71.44 14.92 46.99
C ALA A 60 -70.35 15.09 45.93
N TYR A 61 -69.47 16.08 46.09
CA TYR A 61 -68.34 16.32 45.19
C TYR A 61 -67.35 15.13 45.16
N ASN A 62 -66.94 14.63 46.33
CA ASN A 62 -66.00 13.52 46.40
C ASN A 62 -66.56 12.26 45.73
N ASN A 63 -67.84 11.97 45.92
CA ASN A 63 -68.48 10.83 45.28
C ASN A 63 -68.47 10.96 43.75
N ALA A 64 -68.78 12.15 43.23
CA ALA A 64 -68.73 12.42 41.78
C ALA A 64 -67.30 12.24 41.22
N VAL A 65 -66.28 12.78 41.90
CA VAL A 65 -64.88 12.65 41.48
C VAL A 65 -64.38 11.21 41.55
N ILE A 66 -64.77 10.46 42.59
CA ILE A 66 -64.42 9.03 42.71
C ILE A 66 -65.05 8.24 41.56
N SER A 67 -66.32 8.50 41.23
CA SER A 67 -67.00 7.88 40.08
C SER A 67 -66.26 8.15 38.77
N LEU A 68 -65.94 9.41 38.47
CA LEU A 68 -65.17 9.78 37.28
C LEU A 68 -63.81 9.08 37.21
N ARG A 69 -63.11 8.97 38.34
CA ARG A 69 -61.82 8.28 38.41
C ARG A 69 -61.95 6.79 38.07
N GLU A 70 -63.05 6.16 38.48
CA GLU A 70 -63.27 4.75 38.17
C GLU A 70 -63.57 4.54 36.69
N VAL A 71 -64.34 5.43 36.06
CA VAL A 71 -64.57 5.40 34.60
C VAL A 71 -63.24 5.47 33.84
N PHE A 72 -62.40 6.45 34.15
CA PHE A 72 -61.09 6.57 33.48
C PHE A 72 -60.18 5.37 33.74
N ARG A 73 -60.24 4.77 34.93
CA ARG A 73 -59.49 3.55 35.24
C ARG A 73 -59.97 2.37 34.41
N GLN A 74 -61.27 2.26 34.16
CA GLN A 74 -61.85 1.23 33.31
C GLN A 74 -61.47 1.44 31.84
N GLU A 75 -61.49 2.67 31.35
CA GLU A 75 -61.04 2.99 29.98
C GLU A 75 -59.57 2.62 29.75
N ILE A 76 -58.68 2.94 30.70
CA ILE A 76 -57.26 2.57 30.63
C ILE A 76 -57.12 1.03 30.58
N ARG A 77 -57.81 0.32 31.47
CA ARG A 77 -57.79 -1.16 31.48
C ARG A 77 -58.34 -1.76 30.19
N GLN A 78 -59.39 -1.15 29.61
CA GLN A 78 -59.95 -1.60 28.34
C GLN A 78 -59.01 -1.31 27.18
N ALA A 79 -58.30 -0.18 27.17
CA ALA A 79 -57.28 0.11 26.18
C ALA A 79 -56.09 -0.86 26.27
N GLU A 80 -55.64 -1.18 27.48
CA GLU A 80 -54.61 -2.21 27.73
C GLU A 80 -55.08 -3.59 27.25
N ALA A 81 -56.33 -3.97 27.54
CA ALA A 81 -56.90 -5.24 27.10
C ALA A 81 -57.17 -5.29 25.57
N ALA A 82 -57.50 -4.16 24.95
CA ALA A 82 -57.64 -4.01 23.51
C ALA A 82 -56.28 -4.10 22.78
N GLY A 83 -55.17 -3.91 23.51
CA GLY A 83 -53.81 -4.21 23.06
C GLY A 83 -53.58 -5.65 22.58
N ARG A 84 -54.55 -6.57 22.74
CA ARG A 84 -54.56 -7.89 22.08
C ARG A 84 -54.42 -7.82 20.55
N GLY A 85 -54.80 -6.72 19.92
CA GLY A 85 -54.52 -6.51 18.48
C GLY A 85 -53.03 -6.31 18.17
N LEU A 86 -52.24 -5.80 19.12
CA LEU A 86 -50.79 -5.67 18.98
C LEU A 86 -50.07 -7.02 19.01
N GLU A 87 -50.64 -8.00 19.72
CA GLU A 87 -50.06 -9.34 19.79
C GLU A 87 -50.19 -10.06 18.45
N ALA A 88 -51.35 -9.97 17.79
CA ALA A 88 -51.53 -10.47 16.43
C ALA A 88 -50.61 -9.75 15.41
N MET A 89 -50.47 -8.43 15.52
CA MET A 89 -49.54 -7.67 14.67
C MET A 89 -48.09 -8.09 14.91
N LYS A 90 -47.70 -8.36 16.16
CA LYS A 90 -46.36 -8.81 16.52
C LYS A 90 -46.07 -10.21 15.97
N GLU A 91 -47.03 -11.13 16.02
CA GLU A 91 -46.88 -12.46 15.42
C GLU A 91 -46.64 -12.38 13.90
N GLU A 92 -47.35 -11.48 13.22
CA GLU A 92 -47.15 -11.21 11.79
C GLU A 92 -45.75 -10.61 11.53
N GLU A 93 -45.33 -9.63 12.32
CA GLU A 93 -43.99 -9.03 12.24
C GLU A 93 -42.88 -10.06 12.47
N ASP A 94 -43.00 -10.92 13.49
CA ASP A 94 -42.04 -11.97 13.79
C ASP A 94 -41.97 -13.00 12.65
N ALA A 95 -43.12 -13.33 12.03
CA ALA A 95 -43.17 -14.23 10.88
C ALA A 95 -42.48 -13.63 9.64
N GLU A 96 -42.70 -12.34 9.35
CA GLU A 96 -42.01 -11.64 8.27
C GLU A 96 -40.51 -11.54 8.53
N PHE A 97 -40.12 -11.20 9.75
CA PHE A 97 -38.72 -11.12 10.15
C PHE A 97 -38.00 -12.46 9.94
N ASN A 98 -38.60 -13.56 10.38
CA ASN A 98 -38.05 -14.90 10.19
C ASN A 98 -37.87 -15.27 8.71
N ARG A 99 -38.81 -14.87 7.83
CA ARG A 99 -38.68 -15.07 6.37
C ARG A 99 -37.48 -14.30 5.79
N LEU A 100 -37.30 -13.05 6.23
CA LEU A 100 -36.18 -12.21 5.77
C LEU A 100 -34.82 -12.76 6.24
N ILE A 101 -34.74 -13.26 7.47
CA ILE A 101 -33.53 -13.92 7.99
C ILE A 101 -33.20 -15.17 7.17
N ALA A 102 -34.20 -16.02 6.87
CA ALA A 102 -33.99 -17.23 6.07
C ALA A 102 -33.47 -16.90 4.65
N GLU A 103 -34.02 -15.85 4.01
CA GLU A 103 -33.56 -15.40 2.70
C GLU A 103 -32.15 -14.80 2.76
N ASN A 104 -31.83 -14.04 3.81
CA ASN A 104 -30.48 -13.52 4.03
C ASN A 104 -29.46 -14.65 4.18
N ASP A 105 -29.78 -15.67 4.97
CA ASP A 105 -28.95 -16.85 5.15
C ASP A 105 -28.73 -17.60 3.84
N ARG A 106 -29.75 -17.74 3.00
CA ARG A 106 -29.64 -18.35 1.67
C ARG A 106 -28.64 -17.59 0.80
N ILE A 107 -28.78 -16.27 0.70
CA ILE A 107 -27.88 -15.41 -0.08
C ILE A 107 -26.46 -15.45 0.47
N ASN A 108 -26.30 -15.45 1.79
CA ASN A 108 -24.98 -15.51 2.44
C ASN A 108 -24.27 -16.84 2.14
N ARG A 109 -25.00 -17.96 2.14
CA ARG A 109 -24.45 -19.26 1.75
C ARG A 109 -24.01 -19.29 0.29
N GLU A 110 -24.77 -18.69 -0.62
CA GLU A 110 -24.39 -18.57 -2.04
C GLU A 110 -23.12 -17.72 -2.21
N LYS A 111 -23.05 -16.58 -1.53
CA LYS A 111 -21.87 -15.70 -1.53
C LYS A 111 -20.65 -16.37 -0.89
N ALA A 112 -20.84 -17.19 0.15
CA ALA A 112 -19.76 -17.95 0.78
C ALA A 112 -19.17 -18.96 -0.22
N LYS A 113 -20.00 -19.75 -0.90
CA LYS A 113 -19.55 -20.68 -1.95
C LYS A 113 -18.79 -19.96 -3.07
N ALA A 114 -19.27 -18.80 -3.50
CA ALA A 114 -18.58 -18.00 -4.52
C ALA A 114 -17.21 -17.49 -4.04
N ARG A 115 -17.09 -17.11 -2.76
CA ARG A 115 -15.82 -16.74 -2.13
C ARG A 115 -14.86 -17.91 -2.08
N ASP A 116 -15.31 -19.08 -1.64
CA ASP A 116 -14.48 -20.29 -1.57
C ASP A 116 -13.91 -20.66 -2.95
N ILE A 117 -14.72 -20.57 -4.01
CA ILE A 117 -14.26 -20.81 -5.39
C ILE A 117 -13.18 -19.81 -5.78
N ARG A 118 -13.39 -18.51 -5.51
CA ARG A 118 -12.41 -17.46 -5.82
C ARG A 118 -11.10 -17.67 -5.05
N GLU A 119 -11.18 -17.92 -3.76
CA GLU A 119 -10.02 -18.18 -2.91
C GLU A 119 -9.25 -19.42 -3.38
N GLN A 120 -9.93 -20.49 -3.80
CA GLN A 120 -9.28 -21.65 -4.41
C GLN A 120 -8.57 -21.31 -5.73
N THR A 121 -9.13 -20.43 -6.56
CA THR A 121 -8.48 -20.00 -7.80
C THR A 121 -7.26 -19.11 -7.53
N GLU A 122 -7.36 -18.16 -6.60
CA GLU A 122 -6.26 -17.30 -6.17
C GLU A 122 -5.14 -18.13 -5.53
N TRP A 123 -5.49 -19.11 -4.69
CA TRP A 123 -4.54 -20.07 -4.12
C TRP A 123 -3.80 -20.85 -5.20
N LYS A 124 -4.50 -21.37 -6.21
CA LYS A 124 -3.84 -22.07 -7.33
C LYS A 124 -2.94 -21.14 -8.14
N ASN A 125 -3.29 -19.87 -8.31
CA ASN A 125 -2.46 -18.91 -9.04
C ASN A 125 -1.18 -18.59 -8.26
N THR A 126 -1.30 -18.28 -6.97
CA THR A 126 -0.14 -18.03 -6.10
C THR A 126 0.79 -19.25 -6.03
N GLN A 127 0.24 -20.47 -5.96
CA GLN A 127 1.06 -21.68 -6.05
C GLN A 127 1.85 -21.78 -7.36
N ARG A 128 1.25 -21.41 -8.51
CA ARG A 128 1.97 -21.41 -9.79
C ARG A 128 3.06 -20.35 -9.85
N GLU A 129 2.78 -19.15 -9.33
CA GLU A 129 3.77 -18.06 -9.25
C GLU A 129 4.97 -18.46 -8.40
N ILE A 130 4.73 -19.04 -7.21
CA ILE A 130 5.79 -19.54 -6.33
C ILE A 130 6.64 -20.60 -7.03
N LEU A 131 6.00 -21.56 -7.72
CA LEU A 131 6.74 -22.59 -8.45
C LEU A 131 7.60 -22.00 -9.58
N SER A 132 7.07 -21.02 -10.31
CA SER A 132 7.82 -20.29 -11.35
C SER A 132 9.03 -19.58 -10.76
N GLU A 133 8.86 -18.89 -9.64
CA GLU A 133 9.95 -18.16 -8.97
C GLU A 133 11.03 -19.11 -8.44
N ILE A 134 10.65 -20.26 -7.88
CA ILE A 134 11.57 -21.32 -7.47
C ILE A 134 12.35 -21.87 -8.66
N GLU A 135 11.68 -22.13 -9.79
CA GLU A 135 12.33 -22.63 -11.00
C GLU A 135 13.34 -21.63 -11.56
N GLU A 136 12.97 -20.35 -11.65
CA GLU A 136 13.87 -19.28 -12.08
C GLU A 136 15.08 -19.14 -11.16
N ALA A 137 14.88 -19.21 -9.84
CA ALA A 137 15.97 -19.14 -8.87
C ALA A 137 16.93 -20.32 -9.03
N LEU A 138 16.39 -21.53 -9.23
CA LEU A 138 17.18 -22.75 -9.42
C LEU A 138 17.97 -22.69 -10.73
N GLN A 139 17.37 -22.21 -11.82
CA GLN A 139 18.07 -22.03 -13.10
C GLN A 139 19.21 -21.00 -12.98
N LYS A 140 18.99 -19.88 -12.28
CA LYS A 140 20.06 -18.89 -12.02
C LYS A 140 21.20 -19.49 -11.23
N GLN A 141 20.90 -20.23 -10.16
CA GLN A 141 21.92 -20.91 -9.35
C GLN A 141 22.70 -21.95 -10.17
N GLN A 142 22.03 -22.72 -11.03
CA GLN A 142 22.68 -23.67 -11.92
C GLN A 142 23.64 -22.98 -12.91
N LYS A 143 23.20 -21.88 -13.54
CA LYS A 143 24.07 -21.10 -14.45
C LYS A 143 25.30 -20.58 -13.74
N MET A 144 25.13 -19.96 -12.57
CA MET A 144 26.24 -19.47 -11.75
C MET A 144 27.20 -20.61 -11.35
N ALA A 145 26.66 -21.78 -10.99
CA ALA A 145 27.48 -22.94 -10.64
C ALA A 145 28.29 -23.46 -11.83
N ILE A 146 27.71 -23.45 -13.04
CA ILE A 146 28.38 -23.83 -14.28
C ILE A 146 29.50 -22.83 -14.60
N GLU A 147 29.20 -21.53 -14.62
CA GLU A 147 30.17 -20.46 -14.88
C GLU A 147 31.34 -20.50 -13.89
N ALA A 148 31.06 -20.63 -12.59
CA ALA A 148 32.10 -20.76 -11.57
C ALA A 148 32.94 -22.03 -11.77
N SER A 149 32.33 -23.15 -12.14
CA SER A 149 33.05 -24.40 -12.43
C SER A 149 33.95 -24.27 -13.66
N GLU A 150 33.50 -23.56 -14.69
CA GLU A 150 34.27 -23.28 -15.90
C GLU A 150 35.46 -22.35 -15.61
N GLU A 151 35.25 -21.31 -14.80
CA GLU A 151 36.32 -20.41 -14.35
C GLU A 151 37.39 -21.16 -13.56
N VAL A 152 36.98 -22.01 -12.61
CA VAL A 152 37.91 -22.84 -11.83
C VAL A 152 38.69 -23.79 -12.75
N ARG A 153 38.03 -24.44 -13.73
CA ARG A 153 38.71 -25.30 -14.71
C ARG A 153 39.72 -24.50 -15.55
N ALA A 154 39.34 -23.33 -16.04
CA ALA A 154 40.23 -22.45 -16.81
C ALA A 154 41.42 -21.97 -15.97
N ALA A 155 41.21 -21.69 -14.67
CA ALA A 155 42.27 -21.34 -13.74
C ALA A 155 43.24 -22.50 -13.51
N ILE A 156 42.75 -23.74 -13.38
CA ILE A 156 43.58 -24.96 -13.28
C ILE A 156 44.39 -25.16 -14.57
N SER A 157 43.78 -24.98 -15.75
CA SER A 157 44.52 -25.07 -17.02
C SER A 157 45.61 -23.98 -17.13
N ARG A 158 45.33 -22.77 -16.64
CA ARG A 158 46.31 -21.66 -16.61
C ARG A 158 47.42 -21.90 -15.59
N SER A 159 47.11 -22.53 -14.45
CA SER A 159 48.11 -22.76 -13.40
C SER A 159 49.22 -23.72 -13.82
N SER A 160 48.96 -24.62 -14.77
CA SER A 160 50.00 -25.44 -15.40
C SER A 160 51.12 -24.62 -16.06
N ASN A 161 50.86 -23.35 -16.41
CA ASN A 161 51.84 -22.47 -17.05
C ASN A 161 52.57 -21.56 -16.04
N PHE A 162 52.30 -21.66 -14.74
CA PHE A 162 52.98 -20.86 -13.72
C PHE A 162 54.45 -21.29 -13.53
N VAL A 163 55.26 -20.32 -13.09
CA VAL A 163 56.70 -20.52 -12.90
C VAL A 163 56.97 -20.97 -11.47
N ASP A 164 57.37 -22.22 -11.31
CA ASP A 164 57.84 -22.77 -10.05
C ASP A 164 59.34 -22.60 -9.86
N LYS A 165 59.82 -22.78 -8.62
CA LYS A 165 61.26 -22.72 -8.26
C LYS A 165 62.12 -23.66 -9.10
N THR A 166 61.57 -24.78 -9.55
CA THR A 166 62.25 -25.79 -10.37
C THR A 166 62.31 -25.43 -11.85
N ASN A 167 61.34 -24.64 -12.36
CA ASN A 167 61.23 -24.26 -13.78
C ASN A 167 61.71 -22.82 -14.05
N LEU A 168 62.24 -22.14 -13.03
CA LEU A 168 62.54 -20.71 -13.08
C LEU A 168 63.62 -20.36 -14.11
N GLU A 169 64.76 -21.05 -14.10
CA GLU A 169 65.88 -20.77 -15.00
C GLU A 169 65.52 -21.02 -16.46
N ALA A 170 64.82 -22.12 -16.75
CA ALA A 170 64.36 -22.46 -18.10
C ALA A 170 63.41 -21.40 -18.67
N LYS A 171 62.47 -20.91 -17.86
CA LYS A 171 61.53 -19.86 -18.29
C LYS A 171 62.18 -18.49 -18.46
N ILE A 172 63.23 -18.17 -17.70
CA ILE A 172 64.02 -16.95 -17.89
C ILE A 172 64.71 -16.97 -19.26
N ILE A 173 65.31 -18.10 -19.64
CA ILE A 173 65.97 -18.24 -20.94
C ILE A 173 64.94 -18.12 -22.08
N GLU A 174 63.81 -18.83 -21.99
CA GLU A 174 62.73 -18.77 -22.98
C GLU A 174 62.22 -17.33 -23.21
N ALA A 175 62.03 -16.57 -22.13
CA ALA A 175 61.60 -15.17 -22.19
C ALA A 175 62.67 -14.24 -22.80
N LEU A 176 63.95 -14.49 -22.53
CA LEU A 176 65.07 -13.74 -23.12
C LEU A 176 65.29 -14.07 -24.60
N GLU A 177 64.88 -15.26 -25.05
CA GLU A 177 64.97 -15.68 -26.46
C GLU A 177 63.79 -15.18 -27.28
N ASN A 178 62.59 -15.13 -26.69
CA ASN A 178 61.35 -14.76 -27.38
C ASN A 178 60.75 -13.44 -26.83
N PRO A 179 61.28 -12.27 -27.21
CA PRO A 179 60.67 -10.99 -26.85
C PRO A 179 59.29 -10.82 -27.49
N THR A 180 58.26 -10.57 -26.67
CA THR A 180 56.88 -10.34 -27.13
C THR A 180 56.53 -8.85 -27.08
N VAL A 181 55.97 -8.31 -28.17
CA VAL A 181 55.47 -6.92 -28.25
C VAL A 181 53.94 -6.94 -28.15
N TYR A 182 53.39 -6.15 -27.24
CA TYR A 182 51.95 -5.98 -27.07
C TYR A 182 51.41 -4.71 -27.73
N ASP A 183 52.28 -3.92 -28.37
CA ASP A 183 51.92 -2.68 -29.02
C ASP A 183 51.13 -2.98 -30.30
N PHE A 184 49.98 -2.31 -30.44
CA PHE A 184 49.18 -2.34 -31.65
C PHE A 184 48.49 -0.99 -31.84
N ALA A 185 48.37 -0.55 -33.09
CA ALA A 185 47.61 0.63 -33.47
C ALA A 185 46.17 0.24 -33.82
N ILE A 186 45.20 1.12 -33.54
CA ILE A 186 43.80 0.93 -33.92
C ILE A 186 43.39 2.06 -34.85
N ASP A 187 42.85 1.71 -36.01
CA ASP A 187 42.31 2.69 -36.95
C ASP A 187 40.93 3.21 -36.53
N ARG A 188 40.47 4.29 -37.15
CA ARG A 188 39.11 4.83 -36.96
C ARG A 188 37.99 3.83 -37.30
N GLN A 189 38.32 2.79 -38.07
CA GLN A 189 37.42 1.67 -38.41
C GLN A 189 37.49 0.51 -37.41
N GLY A 190 38.35 0.58 -36.39
CA GLY A 190 38.53 -0.47 -35.38
C GLY A 190 39.49 -1.60 -35.77
N ASN A 191 40.13 -1.52 -36.94
CA ASN A 191 41.12 -2.51 -37.38
C ASN A 191 42.41 -2.37 -36.56
N LYS A 192 42.93 -3.51 -36.07
CA LYS A 192 44.16 -3.57 -35.27
C LYS A 192 45.36 -3.89 -36.16
N TYR A 193 46.39 -3.06 -36.08
CA TYR A 193 47.68 -3.25 -36.75
C TYR A 193 48.75 -3.59 -35.72
N TYR A 194 49.40 -4.74 -35.88
CA TYR A 194 50.44 -5.24 -34.98
C TYR A 194 51.81 -5.05 -35.59
N ASP A 195 52.78 -4.72 -34.75
CA ASP A 195 54.17 -4.70 -35.16
C ASP A 195 54.71 -6.14 -35.32
N PRO A 196 55.66 -6.37 -36.27
CA PRO A 196 56.26 -7.69 -36.45
C PRO A 196 57.07 -8.09 -35.22
N LYS A 197 57.11 -9.40 -34.92
CA LYS A 197 57.86 -9.93 -33.76
C LYS A 197 59.34 -9.55 -33.85
N PRO A 198 59.92 -8.93 -32.81
CA PRO A 198 61.33 -8.55 -32.83
C PRO A 198 62.23 -9.79 -32.81
N VAL A 199 63.24 -9.81 -33.68
CA VAL A 199 64.23 -10.90 -33.75
C VAL A 199 65.45 -10.51 -32.92
N LYS A 200 65.88 -11.39 -32.01
CA LYS A 200 67.01 -11.14 -31.09
C LYS A 200 68.36 -10.98 -31.80
N TYR A 201 68.59 -11.75 -32.85
CA TYR A 201 69.80 -11.67 -33.67
C TYR A 201 69.41 -11.25 -35.09
N GLN A 202 70.10 -10.25 -35.64
CA GLN A 202 69.99 -9.93 -37.07
C GLN A 202 70.77 -11.00 -37.84
N GLU A 203 70.07 -11.92 -38.50
CA GLU A 203 70.71 -12.92 -39.35
C GLU A 203 71.28 -12.26 -40.60
N GLY A 204 72.60 -12.33 -40.78
CA GLY A 204 73.31 -11.78 -41.94
C GLY A 204 74.70 -11.21 -41.60
N VAL A 205 75.52 -10.97 -42.63
CA VAL A 205 76.80 -10.27 -42.49
C VAL A 205 76.51 -8.86 -41.99
N PRO A 206 77.13 -8.39 -40.89
CA PRO A 206 76.88 -7.05 -40.35
C PRO A 206 77.05 -6.02 -41.46
N THR A 207 75.96 -5.35 -41.84
CA THR A 207 76.03 -4.25 -42.79
C THR A 207 76.83 -3.14 -42.12
N ARG A 208 77.98 -2.82 -42.72
CA ARG A 208 78.86 -1.71 -42.34
C ARG A 208 78.00 -0.47 -42.08
N GLN A 209 77.96 0.00 -40.84
CA GLN A 209 77.10 1.11 -40.40
C GLN A 209 77.26 2.31 -41.35
N LYS A 210 76.25 2.54 -42.20
CA LYS A 210 76.04 3.83 -42.84
C LYS A 210 74.82 4.47 -42.17
N GLY A 211 75.08 5.26 -41.13
CA GLY A 211 74.10 6.18 -40.52
C GLY A 211 72.90 5.54 -39.80
N ARG A 212 72.13 6.38 -39.10
CA ARG A 212 70.90 5.99 -38.38
C ARG A 212 69.85 5.46 -39.36
N LEU A 213 69.37 4.24 -39.13
CA LEU A 213 68.46 3.50 -39.99
C LEU A 213 66.97 3.88 -39.83
N PHE A 214 66.66 5.08 -39.31
CA PHE A 214 65.27 5.53 -39.08
C PHE A 214 64.84 6.76 -39.87
N ASP A 215 65.64 7.23 -40.83
CA ASP A 215 65.16 8.13 -41.88
C ASP A 215 64.73 7.32 -43.12
N ARG A 216 63.76 6.43 -42.94
CA ARG A 216 62.89 6.01 -44.04
C ARG A 216 61.61 6.84 -43.92
N THR A 217 61.72 8.10 -44.32
CA THR A 217 60.56 8.90 -44.70
C THR A 217 59.75 8.08 -45.69
N LEU A 218 58.45 7.97 -45.43
CA LEU A 218 57.40 7.39 -46.27
C LEU A 218 57.82 7.35 -47.75
N GLY A 219 57.96 6.13 -48.29
CA GLY A 219 58.31 5.91 -49.68
C GLY A 219 57.22 6.45 -50.61
N VAL A 220 57.35 7.72 -50.99
CA VAL A 220 56.78 8.22 -52.25
C VAL A 220 57.74 7.77 -53.34
N THR A 221 57.42 6.66 -54.00
CA THR A 221 58.09 6.27 -55.24
C THR A 221 57.73 7.30 -56.32
N GLN A 222 58.64 8.22 -56.62
CA GLN A 222 58.63 8.94 -57.88
C GLN A 222 58.93 7.94 -59.00
N LYS A 223 57.92 7.63 -59.83
CA LYS A 223 58.12 7.09 -61.17
C LYS A 223 57.79 8.19 -62.17
N THR A 224 58.81 8.62 -62.91
CA THR A 224 58.67 9.49 -64.09
C THR A 224 58.51 8.63 -65.35
N ALA A 225 57.48 8.98 -66.13
CA ALA A 225 57.29 8.90 -67.58
C ALA A 225 57.19 7.54 -68.31
N GLY A 226 56.05 7.33 -68.98
CA GLY A 226 55.86 6.44 -70.14
C GLY A 226 54.53 5.69 -70.19
N GLU A 227 53.56 6.21 -70.96
CA GLU A 227 52.40 5.59 -71.69
C GLU A 227 51.64 4.40 -71.05
N GLU A 228 50.39 4.62 -70.62
CA GLU A 228 49.11 4.38 -71.34
C GLU A 228 48.54 2.98 -71.04
N ASP A 229 47.42 2.94 -70.31
CA ASP A 229 46.21 2.24 -70.77
C ASP A 229 44.99 2.61 -69.90
N GLU A 230 43.85 2.65 -70.58
CA GLU A 230 42.60 3.30 -70.23
C GLU A 230 41.64 2.46 -69.35
N GLY A 231 40.65 3.15 -68.79
CA GLY A 231 39.34 2.58 -68.41
C GLY A 231 39.24 2.11 -66.96
N GLU A 232 38.21 2.41 -66.18
CA GLU A 232 36.90 2.95 -66.48
C GLU A 232 36.28 3.47 -65.17
N LYS A 233 35.62 4.62 -65.23
CA LYS A 233 34.86 5.20 -64.12
C LYS A 233 33.46 4.59 -64.14
N VAL A 234 32.96 4.11 -63.00
CA VAL A 234 31.52 4.13 -62.73
C VAL A 234 31.27 4.71 -61.35
N ALA A 235 30.68 5.89 -61.39
CA ALA A 235 30.11 6.60 -60.25
C ALA A 235 28.91 5.85 -59.68
N THR A 236 28.60 6.06 -58.40
CA THR A 236 27.23 6.46 -57.99
C THR A 236 27.17 6.98 -56.55
N LYS A 237 26.79 8.27 -56.46
CA LYS A 237 25.79 8.91 -55.58
C LYS A 237 25.86 8.73 -54.04
N VAL A 238 26.19 9.86 -53.42
CA VAL A 238 25.75 10.33 -52.08
C VAL A 238 24.23 10.62 -52.10
N PRO A 239 23.50 10.54 -50.97
CA PRO A 239 23.23 11.72 -50.11
C PRO A 239 23.36 11.39 -48.58
N PHE A 240 23.81 12.31 -47.71
CA PHE A 240 23.06 13.38 -47.02
C PHE A 240 21.85 12.80 -46.25
N ILE A 241 21.77 12.78 -44.91
CA ILE A 241 21.32 13.89 -44.02
C ILE A 241 21.38 13.47 -42.52
N ASP A 242 21.76 14.44 -41.69
CA ASP A 242 21.46 14.81 -40.28
C ASP A 242 21.51 13.87 -39.06
N ALA A 243 22.46 14.22 -38.20
CA ALA A 243 22.32 14.64 -36.79
C ALA A 243 21.31 13.95 -35.87
N VAL A 244 21.86 13.24 -34.86
CA VAL A 244 21.27 13.19 -33.51
C VAL A 244 22.33 13.56 -32.48
N VAL A 245 22.09 14.68 -31.84
CA VAL A 245 22.74 15.15 -30.61
C VAL A 245 22.36 14.20 -29.46
N CYS A 246 23.35 13.70 -28.72
CA CYS A 246 23.15 13.34 -27.31
C CYS A 246 24.49 13.43 -26.56
N GLY A 247 24.68 14.54 -25.86
CA GLY A 247 25.63 14.62 -24.76
C GLY A 247 25.11 13.82 -23.57
N ARG A 248 26.02 13.20 -22.81
CA ARG A 248 25.76 12.85 -21.42
C ARG A 248 26.94 13.25 -20.54
N SER A 249 26.53 14.01 -19.53
CA SER A 249 27.23 14.60 -18.42
C SER A 249 27.82 13.59 -17.46
N TRP A 250 28.84 14.06 -16.75
CA TRP A 250 29.56 13.38 -15.70
C TRP A 250 28.68 13.07 -14.49
N GLY A 251 28.94 11.92 -13.86
CA GLY A 251 28.26 11.45 -12.67
C GLY A 251 28.70 12.16 -11.40
N ASN A 252 27.73 12.40 -10.52
CA ASN A 252 27.91 12.61 -9.10
C ASN A 252 27.17 11.48 -8.38
N SER A 253 27.89 10.64 -7.64
CA SER A 253 27.29 9.73 -6.66
C SER A 253 27.89 10.01 -5.29
N SER A 254 27.04 10.55 -4.43
CA SER A 254 27.27 10.90 -3.04
C SER A 254 27.44 9.66 -2.16
N ILE A 255 28.35 9.77 -1.20
CA ILE A 255 28.65 8.83 -0.12
C ILE A 255 27.59 8.96 0.99
N PRO A 256 27.12 7.87 1.62
CA PRO A 256 26.32 7.95 2.84
C PRO A 256 27.19 7.93 4.11
N ALA A 257 26.83 8.76 5.08
CA ALA A 257 27.10 8.62 6.50
C ALA A 257 25.75 8.72 7.24
#